data_AF-A0A016S4W2-F1
#
_entry.id   AF-A0A016S4W2-F1
#
_cell.length_a   1.000
_cell.length_b   1.000
_cell.length_c   1.000
_cell.angle_alpha   90.00
_cell.angle_beta   90.00
_cell.angle_gamma   90.00
#
_symmetry.space_group_name_H-M   'P 1'
#
loop_
_entity.id
_entity.type
_entity.pdbx_description
1 polymer ?
#
loop_
_entity_poly.entity_id
_entity_poly.type
_entity_poly.pdbx_seq_one_letter_code
_entity_poly.pdbx_strand_id
1 'polypeptide(L)'
;MSGCLDQISCNCNIDLDGKRNAIASVTAATLFSVAWWLMIDTSAVYGKADWNNVYYIITVGSTIAMFMVNAVSNSQVRGESLHEGLLGTKGSRLWLMAAFVLSFASLVAATWILFSDYVLLTGDHPVWPGVALFLTNFIIFASSCVYKFGRTEEMWG
;
A
#
# COMPACT_ATOMS: atom_id res chain seq x y z
N MET A 1 18.03 25.32 9.94
CA MET A 1 19.07 25.84 9.03
C MET A 1 18.49 25.77 7.62
N SER A 2 18.15 26.91 7.04
CA SER A 2 17.57 27.00 5.68
C SER A 2 18.64 26.60 4.67
N GLY A 3 18.31 25.63 3.82
CA GLY A 3 19.19 25.12 2.77
C GLY A 3 19.13 26.01 1.54
N CYS A 4 20.24 26.14 0.83
CA CYS A 4 20.44 27.00 -0.34
C CYS A 4 19.54 26.70 -1.57
N LEU A 5 18.49 25.88 -1.43
CA LEU A 5 17.49 25.59 -2.45
C LEU A 5 16.14 26.29 -2.18
N ASP A 6 16.00 27.00 -1.05
CA ASP A 6 14.78 27.76 -0.68
C ASP A 6 14.54 29.00 -1.56
N GLN A 7 15.48 29.33 -2.45
CA GLN A 7 15.48 30.59 -3.23
C GLN A 7 15.27 30.40 -4.74
N ILE A 8 15.05 29.18 -5.23
CA ILE A 8 14.60 28.95 -6.61
C ILE A 8 13.08 28.86 -6.61
N SER A 9 12.43 30.00 -6.37
CA SER A 9 11.02 30.21 -6.66
C SER A 9 10.88 30.42 -8.18
N CYS A 10 10.94 29.32 -8.93
CA CYS A 10 10.42 29.33 -10.30
C CYS A 10 8.90 29.56 -10.21
N ASN A 11 8.48 30.80 -10.47
CA ASN A 11 7.09 31.23 -10.64
C ASN A 11 6.50 30.63 -11.94
N CYS A 12 6.53 29.32 -12.05
CA CYS A 12 5.77 28.56 -13.02
C CYS A 12 4.48 28.16 -12.30
N ASN A 13 3.44 28.98 -12.44
CA ASN A 13 2.06 28.68 -12.06
C ASN A 13 1.47 27.57 -12.97
N ILE A 14 2.23 26.50 -13.17
CA ILE A 14 1.76 25.24 -13.71
C ILE A 14 1.17 24.54 -12.50
N ASP A 15 -0.07 24.09 -12.66
CA ASP A 15 -0.90 23.30 -11.76
C ASP A 15 -0.21 21.96 -11.36
N LEU A 16 0.98 22.05 -10.77
CA LEU A 16 1.93 20.97 -10.54
C LEU A 16 1.43 20.12 -9.39
N ASP A 17 0.80 20.71 -8.39
CA ASP A 17 0.23 19.96 -7.26
C ASP A 17 -1.05 19.21 -7.67
N GLY A 18 -1.91 19.81 -8.49
CA GLY A 18 -3.03 19.11 -9.13
C GLY A 18 -2.56 17.96 -10.04
N LYS A 19 -1.54 18.20 -10.87
CA LYS A 19 -0.94 17.17 -11.74
C LYS A 19 -0.25 16.07 -10.93
N ARG A 20 0.44 16.38 -9.83
CA ARG A 20 1.10 15.41 -8.95
C ARG A 20 0.09 14.51 -8.27
N ASN A 21 -1.01 15.07 -7.76
CA ASN A 21 -2.10 14.29 -7.16
C ASN A 21 -2.79 13.37 -8.18
N ALA A 22 -2.99 13.85 -9.42
CA ALA A 22 -3.52 13.04 -10.50
C ALA A 22 -2.56 11.89 -10.87
N ILE A 23 -1.26 12.17 -11.03
CA ILE A 23 -0.26 11.15 -11.37
C ILE A 23 -0.12 10.13 -10.24
N ALA A 24 -0.08 10.56 -8.97
CA ALA A 24 0.04 9.68 -7.83
C ALA A 24 -1.17 8.74 -7.69
N SER A 25 -2.39 9.26 -7.89
CA SER A 25 -3.61 8.44 -7.83
C SER A 25 -3.71 7.45 -9.00
N VAL A 26 -3.38 7.87 -10.24
CA VAL A 26 -3.33 6.97 -11.39
C VAL A 26 -2.28 5.88 -11.19
N THR A 27 -1.08 6.23 -10.75
CA THR A 27 0.01 5.27 -10.51
C THR A 27 -0.33 4.28 -9.40
N ALA A 28 -0.96 4.73 -8.32
CA ALA A 28 -1.42 3.82 -7.27
C ALA A 28 -2.51 2.87 -7.77
N ALA A 29 -3.49 3.39 -8.54
CA ALA A 29 -4.57 2.57 -9.10
C ALA A 29 -4.05 1.52 -10.09
N THR A 30 -3.08 1.87 -10.95
CA THR A 30 -2.47 0.90 -11.87
C THR A 30 -1.70 -0.17 -11.13
N LEU A 31 -0.90 0.19 -10.12
CA LEU A 31 -0.19 -0.79 -9.28
C LEU A 31 -1.17 -1.75 -8.58
N PHE A 32 -2.25 -1.23 -8.00
CA PHE A 32 -3.26 -2.07 -7.34
C PHE A 32 -3.96 -3.01 -8.33
N SER A 33 -4.32 -2.50 -9.53
CA SER A 33 -4.91 -3.31 -10.58
C SER A 33 -3.97 -4.41 -11.06
N VAL A 34 -2.66 -4.13 -11.19
CA VAL A 34 -1.65 -5.11 -11.58
C VAL A 34 -1.47 -6.18 -10.50
N ALA A 35 -1.49 -5.81 -9.22
CA ALA A 35 -1.40 -6.78 -8.13
C ALA A 35 -2.57 -7.78 -8.15
N TRP A 36 -3.81 -7.28 -8.24
CA TRP A 36 -4.97 -8.16 -8.33
C TRP A 36 -5.03 -8.95 -9.63
N TRP A 37 -4.50 -8.41 -10.73
CA TRP A 37 -4.36 -9.16 -11.98
C TRP A 37 -3.42 -10.37 -11.80
N LEU A 38 -2.25 -10.18 -11.19
CA LEU A 38 -1.31 -11.27 -10.91
C LEU A 38 -1.91 -12.35 -10.00
N MET A 39 -2.69 -11.93 -9.01
CA MET A 39 -3.43 -12.85 -8.14
C MET A 39 -4.43 -13.71 -8.92
N ILE A 40 -5.18 -13.09 -9.84
CA ILE A 40 -6.19 -13.80 -10.65
C ILE A 40 -5.50 -14.73 -11.66
N ASP A 41 -4.44 -14.27 -12.33
CA ASP A 41 -3.68 -15.06 -13.29
C ASP A 41 -3.14 -16.35 -12.66
N THR A 42 -2.50 -16.23 -11.49
CA THR A 42 -2.02 -17.40 -10.74
C THR A 42 -3.15 -18.33 -10.29
N SER A 43 -4.28 -17.80 -9.82
CA SER A 43 -5.43 -18.64 -9.48
C SER A 43 -6.08 -19.36 -10.67
N ALA A 44 -5.91 -18.84 -11.89
CA ALA A 44 -6.47 -19.44 -13.10
C ALA A 44 -5.57 -20.56 -13.65
N VAL A 45 -4.24 -20.42 -13.51
CA VAL A 45 -3.25 -21.41 -13.98
C VAL A 45 -3.11 -22.57 -13.00
N TYR A 46 -3.13 -22.31 -11.69
CA TYR A 46 -2.88 -23.32 -10.66
C TYR A 46 -4.18 -23.79 -10.00
N GLY A 47 -4.35 -25.11 -9.90
CA GLY A 47 -5.51 -25.73 -9.27
C GLY A 47 -5.48 -25.66 -7.74
N LYS A 48 -6.53 -26.19 -7.10
CA LYS A 48 -6.68 -26.21 -5.62
C LYS A 48 -5.59 -26.97 -4.87
N ALA A 49 -4.83 -27.83 -5.55
CA ALA A 49 -3.72 -28.58 -4.94
C ALA A 49 -2.52 -27.67 -4.63
N ASP A 50 -2.27 -26.67 -5.48
CA ASP A 50 -1.11 -25.78 -5.38
C ASP A 50 -1.49 -24.39 -4.85
N TRP A 51 -2.79 -24.07 -4.80
CA TRP A 51 -3.32 -22.77 -4.39
C TRP A 51 -4.35 -22.88 -3.27
N ASN A 52 -3.90 -22.65 -2.03
CA ASN A 52 -4.74 -22.74 -0.83
C ASN A 52 -5.52 -21.45 -0.56
N ASN A 53 -6.66 -21.56 0.13
CA ASN A 53 -7.53 -20.45 0.51
C ASN A 53 -6.80 -19.40 1.38
N VAL A 54 -5.76 -19.80 2.11
CA VAL A 54 -4.93 -18.92 2.93
C VAL A 54 -4.31 -17.79 2.10
N TYR A 55 -3.97 -18.04 0.84
CA TYR A 55 -3.31 -17.08 -0.04
C TYR A 55 -4.25 -15.91 -0.41
N TYR A 56 -5.56 -16.18 -0.55
CA TYR A 56 -6.56 -15.12 -0.72
C TYR A 56 -6.72 -14.28 0.55
N ILE A 57 -6.71 -14.90 1.73
CA ILE A 57 -6.89 -14.20 3.01
C ILE A 57 -5.79 -13.16 3.22
N ILE A 58 -4.54 -13.52 2.92
CA ILE A 58 -3.40 -12.60 3.08
C ILE A 58 -3.52 -11.42 2.12
N THR A 59 -3.84 -11.68 0.85
CA THR A 59 -3.99 -10.65 -0.18
C THR A 59 -5.16 -9.70 0.11
N VAL A 60 -6.29 -10.24 0.59
CA VAL A 60 -7.42 -9.43 1.09
C VAL A 60 -6.99 -8.61 2.31
N GLY A 61 -6.22 -9.20 3.22
CA GLY A 61 -5.63 -8.50 4.37
C GLY A 61 -4.79 -7.29 3.97
N SER A 62 -3.88 -7.43 3.00
CA SER A 62 -3.10 -6.30 2.46
C SER A 62 -3.99 -5.23 1.82
N THR A 63 -5.05 -5.64 1.13
CA THR A 63 -6.00 -4.71 0.51
C THR A 63 -6.77 -3.91 1.56
N ILE A 64 -7.24 -4.56 2.63
CA ILE A 64 -7.87 -3.87 3.77
C ILE A 64 -6.88 -2.90 4.40
N ALA A 65 -5.63 -3.31 4.60
CA ALA A 65 -4.59 -2.45 5.16
C ALA A 65 -4.35 -1.21 4.29
N MET A 66 -4.30 -1.37 2.95
CA MET A 66 -4.22 -0.26 2.01
C MET A 66 -5.40 0.72 2.17
N PHE A 67 -6.64 0.23 2.25
CA PHE A 67 -7.79 1.09 2.51
C PHE A 67 -7.68 1.80 3.85
N MET A 68 -7.24 1.12 4.91
CA MET A 68 -7.08 1.72 6.24
C MET A 68 -6.02 2.84 6.26
N VAL A 69 -4.88 2.66 5.57
CA VAL A 69 -3.82 3.69 5.45
C VAL A 69 -4.35 4.92 4.72
N ASN A 70 -5.14 4.70 3.66
CA ASN A 70 -5.61 5.76 2.78
C ASN A 70 -6.93 6.42 3.24
N ALA A 71 -7.65 5.82 4.18
CA ALA A 71 -8.90 6.36 4.73
C ALA A 71 -8.69 7.54 5.70
N VAL A 72 -7.49 7.64 6.29
CA VAL A 72 -7.15 8.75 7.20
C VAL A 72 -6.43 9.85 6.41
N SER A 73 -6.90 11.09 6.55
CA SER A 73 -6.22 12.24 5.94
C SER A 73 -4.91 12.58 6.64
N ASN A 74 -3.94 13.14 5.92
CA ASN A 74 -2.65 13.56 6.49
C ASN A 74 -2.83 14.76 7.46
N SER A 75 -3.81 15.64 7.21
CA SER A 75 -4.18 16.76 8.10
C SER A 75 -4.64 16.31 9.49
N GLN A 76 -5.47 15.25 9.59
CA GLN A 76 -5.93 14.67 10.86
C GLN A 76 -4.80 14.05 11.71
N VAL A 77 -3.69 13.68 11.09
CA VAL A 77 -2.54 13.06 11.76
C VAL A 77 -1.56 14.12 12.27
N ARG A 78 -1.42 15.21 11.51
CA ARG A 78 -0.65 16.41 11.89
C ARG A 78 -1.30 17.18 13.02
N GLY A 79 -2.62 17.11 13.14
CA GLY A 79 -3.37 17.76 14.22
C GLY A 79 -3.80 19.19 13.90
N GLU A 80 -3.91 19.50 12.61
CA GLU A 80 -4.41 20.77 12.08
C GLU A 80 -5.96 20.77 11.96
N SER A 81 -6.63 19.74 12.50
CA SER A 81 -8.09 19.60 12.38
C SER A 81 -8.81 20.58 13.32
N LEU A 82 -9.62 21.49 12.74
CA LEU A 82 -10.37 22.51 13.51
C LEU A 82 -11.53 21.94 14.36
N HIS A 83 -11.77 20.63 14.31
CA HIS A 83 -12.83 19.96 15.06
C HIS A 83 -12.29 18.72 15.79
N GLU A 84 -12.10 18.83 17.11
CA GLU A 84 -11.75 17.70 17.97
C GLU A 84 -12.98 16.82 18.20
N GLY A 85 -13.06 15.69 17.48
CA GLY A 85 -13.92 14.57 17.88
C GLY A 85 -13.36 13.84 19.11
N LEU A 86 -14.15 12.92 19.69
CA LEU A 86 -13.88 12.21 20.97
C LEU A 86 -12.48 11.54 21.09
N LEU A 87 -11.89 11.11 19.96
CA LEU A 87 -10.57 10.45 19.90
C LEU A 87 -9.47 11.33 19.27
N GLY A 88 -9.84 12.49 18.74
CA GLY A 88 -8.96 13.53 18.20
C GLY A 88 -7.78 13.01 17.36
N THR A 89 -6.63 13.65 17.53
CA THR A 89 -5.35 13.35 16.84
C THR A 89 -4.67 12.08 17.35
N LYS A 90 -5.03 11.61 18.55
CA LYS A 90 -4.48 10.37 19.13
C LYS A 90 -5.08 9.15 18.44
N GLY A 91 -6.38 9.17 18.15
CA GLY A 91 -7.09 8.10 17.45
C GLY A 91 -6.65 7.94 15.99
N SER A 92 -6.47 9.05 15.26
CA SER A 92 -5.99 9.01 13.88
C SER A 92 -4.59 8.39 13.76
N ARG A 93 -3.70 8.70 14.72
CA ARG A 93 -2.36 8.10 14.82
C ARG A 93 -2.41 6.62 15.17
N LEU A 94 -3.27 6.21 16.12
CA LEU A 94 -3.44 4.80 16.47
C LEU A 94 -3.98 3.99 15.29
N TRP A 95 -4.95 4.55 14.56
CA TRP A 95 -5.50 3.91 13.36
C TRP A 95 -4.44 3.73 12.27
N LEU A 96 -3.64 4.77 11.98
CA LEU A 96 -2.53 4.65 11.04
C LEU A 96 -1.49 3.62 11.49
N MET A 97 -1.14 3.60 12.79
CA MET A 97 -0.24 2.60 13.34
C MET A 97 -0.78 1.18 13.08
N ALA A 98 -2.05 0.93 13.40
CA ALA A 98 -2.69 -0.36 13.17
C ALA A 98 -2.70 -0.74 11.68
N ALA A 99 -2.96 0.23 10.79
CA ALA A 99 -2.95 0.02 9.34
C ALA A 99 -1.56 -0.37 8.80
N PHE A 100 -0.50 0.28 9.29
CA PHE A 100 0.88 -0.09 8.95
C PHE A 100 1.26 -1.46 9.52
N VAL A 101 0.87 -1.76 10.77
CA VAL A 101 1.11 -3.09 11.37
C VAL A 101 0.44 -4.20 10.55
N LEU A 102 -0.81 -4.01 10.13
CA LEU A 102 -1.52 -4.97 9.28
C LEU A 102 -0.85 -5.13 7.90
N SER A 103 -0.36 -4.03 7.33
CA SER A 103 0.38 -4.03 6.05
C SER A 103 1.69 -4.82 6.17
N PHE A 104 2.47 -4.61 7.22
CA PHE A 104 3.71 -5.37 7.44
C PHE A 104 3.45 -6.83 7.81
N ALA A 105 2.42 -7.11 8.61
CA ALA A 105 2.05 -8.48 8.96
C ALA A 105 1.70 -9.32 7.73
N SER A 106 0.96 -8.73 6.78
CA SER A 106 0.64 -9.42 5.52
C SER A 106 1.87 -9.65 4.63
N LEU A 107 2.83 -8.72 4.57
CA LEU A 107 4.10 -8.92 3.87
C LEU A 107 4.97 -10.02 4.50
N VAL A 108 5.07 -10.05 5.84
CA VAL A 108 5.81 -11.08 6.55
C VAL A 108 5.14 -12.45 6.35
N ALA A 109 3.81 -12.52 6.41
CA ALA A 109 3.07 -13.75 6.13
C ALA A 109 3.28 -14.25 4.68
N ALA A 110 3.25 -13.36 3.69
CA ALA A 110 3.52 -13.71 2.30
C ALA A 110 4.98 -14.20 2.10
N THR A 111 5.94 -13.55 2.77
CA THR A 111 7.35 -13.97 2.77
C THR A 111 7.52 -15.34 3.41
N TRP A 112 6.84 -15.59 4.53
CA TRP A 112 6.87 -16.88 5.21
C TRP A 112 6.38 -17.99 4.30
N ILE A 113 5.24 -17.80 3.62
CA ILE A 113 4.67 -18.80 2.70
C ILE A 113 5.59 -19.07 1.52
N LEU A 114 6.21 -18.03 0.94
CA LEU A 114 7.19 -18.19 -0.12
C LEU A 114 8.31 -19.16 0.30
N PHE A 115 8.87 -18.96 1.49
CA PHE A 115 9.97 -19.81 1.96
C PHE A 115 9.50 -21.19 2.40
N SER A 116 8.42 -21.27 3.17
CA SER A 116 7.87 -22.52 3.74
C SER A 116 7.38 -23.47 2.66
N ASP A 117 6.55 -22.99 1.74
CA ASP A 117 5.80 -23.87 0.83
C ASP A 117 6.51 -24.08 -0.51
N TYR A 118 7.42 -23.18 -0.91
CA TYR A 118 8.03 -23.21 -2.24
C TYR A 118 9.57 -23.30 -2.24
N VAL A 119 10.28 -22.59 -1.37
CA VAL A 119 11.77 -22.56 -1.39
C VAL A 119 12.40 -23.69 -0.57
N LEU A 120 11.84 -24.01 0.59
CA LEU A 120 12.39 -25.02 1.50
C LEU A 120 11.85 -26.43 1.22
N LEU A 121 10.79 -26.54 0.43
CA LEU A 121 10.25 -27.82 0.03
C LEU A 121 11.20 -28.46 -1.01
N THR A 122 11.64 -29.68 -0.75
CA THR A 122 12.46 -30.47 -1.68
C THR A 122 11.56 -31.37 -2.52
N GLY A 123 11.38 -31.01 -3.80
CA GLY A 123 10.47 -31.70 -4.73
C GLY A 123 10.42 -31.05 -6.12
N ASP A 124 9.62 -31.62 -7.02
CA ASP A 124 9.31 -31.05 -8.34
C ASP A 124 7.97 -30.32 -8.23
N HIS A 125 8.01 -29.05 -7.84
CA HIS A 125 6.84 -28.20 -7.59
C HIS A 125 7.05 -26.82 -8.22
N PRO A 126 5.97 -26.22 -8.78
CA PRO A 126 6.07 -24.91 -9.40
C PRO A 126 6.32 -23.83 -8.34
N VAL A 127 7.45 -23.11 -8.44
CA VAL A 127 7.85 -22.05 -7.49
C VAL A 127 7.11 -20.71 -7.76
N TRP A 128 6.60 -20.54 -8.98
CA TRP A 128 5.94 -19.32 -9.44
C TRP A 128 4.77 -18.82 -8.57
N PRO A 129 3.85 -19.67 -8.06
CA PRO A 129 2.72 -19.22 -7.26
C PRO A 129 3.15 -18.50 -5.97
N GLY A 130 4.19 -19.01 -5.29
CA GLY A 130 4.73 -18.36 -4.09
C GLY A 130 5.33 -16.99 -4.40
N VAL A 131 6.09 -16.88 -5.49
CA VAL A 131 6.69 -15.60 -5.92
C VAL A 131 5.61 -14.60 -6.29
N ALA A 132 4.59 -15.03 -7.01
CA ALA A 132 3.47 -14.18 -7.39
C ALA A 132 2.66 -13.69 -6.17
N LEU A 133 2.46 -14.53 -5.15
CA LEU A 133 1.81 -14.14 -3.91
C LEU A 133 2.61 -13.05 -3.17
N PHE A 134 3.92 -13.24 -3.04
CA PHE A 134 4.79 -12.23 -2.44
C PHE A 134 4.75 -10.91 -3.22
N LEU A 135 4.89 -10.98 -4.55
CA LEU A 135 4.90 -9.81 -5.41
C LEU A 135 3.57 -9.06 -5.37
N THR A 136 2.45 -9.78 -5.33
CA THR A 136 1.10 -9.20 -5.18
C THR A 136 0.99 -8.37 -3.90
N ASN A 137 1.35 -8.95 -2.75
CA ASN A 137 1.27 -8.24 -1.47
C ASN A 137 2.26 -7.06 -1.40
N PHE A 138 3.45 -7.21 -1.99
CA PHE A 138 4.43 -6.13 -2.11
C PHE A 138 3.93 -4.96 -2.97
N ILE A 139 3.31 -5.24 -4.12
CA ILE A 139 2.77 -4.19 -5.00
C ILE A 139 1.58 -3.48 -4.33
N ILE A 140 0.71 -4.20 -3.60
CA ILE A 140 -0.38 -3.57 -2.83
C ILE A 140 0.19 -2.61 -1.78
N PHE A 141 1.23 -3.03 -1.06
CA PHE A 141 1.92 -2.16 -0.10
C PHE A 141 2.58 -0.94 -0.78
N ALA A 142 3.25 -1.14 -1.92
CA ALA A 142 3.84 -0.05 -2.68
C ALA A 142 2.76 0.92 -3.18
N SER A 143 1.63 0.41 -3.65
CA SER A 143 0.47 1.20 -4.08
C SER A 143 -0.09 2.04 -2.92
N SER A 144 -0.21 1.47 -1.72
CA SER A 144 -0.67 2.22 -0.53
C SER A 144 0.29 3.36 -0.18
N CYS A 145 1.61 3.11 -0.22
CA CYS A 145 2.63 4.14 0.00
C CYS A 145 2.59 5.24 -1.08
N VAL A 146 2.46 4.88 -2.36
CA VAL A 146 2.37 5.84 -3.47
C VAL A 146 1.12 6.70 -3.33
N TYR A 147 -0.02 6.12 -2.99
CA TYR A 147 -1.26 6.89 -2.81
C TYR A 147 -1.18 7.82 -1.59
N LYS A 148 -0.64 7.33 -0.47
CA LYS A 148 -0.57 8.07 0.80
C LYS A 148 0.45 9.21 0.79
N PHE A 149 1.65 8.95 0.27
CA PHE A 149 2.77 9.91 0.28
C PHE A 149 2.93 10.67 -1.02
N GLY A 150 2.43 10.14 -2.14
CA GLY A 150 2.47 10.82 -3.43
C GLY A 150 1.47 11.98 -3.54
N ARG A 151 0.42 11.99 -2.70
CA ARG A 151 -0.55 13.07 -2.65
C ARG A 151 -0.09 14.20 -1.73
N THR A 152 -0.09 15.43 -2.25
CA THR A 152 -0.04 16.65 -1.47
C THR A 152 -1.46 17.03 -1.06
N GLU A 153 -1.74 17.01 0.24
CA GLU A 153 -2.96 17.64 0.76
C GLU A 153 -2.67 19.15 0.85
N GLU A 154 -3.32 19.94 -0.01
CA GLU A 154 -3.31 21.39 0.13
C GLU A 154 -3.94 21.74 1.47
N MET A 155 -3.12 22.27 2.38
CA MET A 155 -3.60 22.91 3.59
C MET A 155 -4.23 24.22 3.13
N TRP A 156 -5.55 24.23 2.95
CA TRP A 156 -6.30 25.47 2.86
C TRP A 156 -6.12 26.20 4.19
N GLY A 157 -5.11 27.07 4.23
CA GLY A 157 -5.04 28.18 5.18
C GLY A 157 -5.99 29.29 4.75
#